data_AF-A0A6P4EUV9-F1
#
_entry.id   AF-A0A6P4EUV9-F1
#
_cell.length_a   1.000
_cell.length_b   1.000
_cell.length_c   1.000
_cell.angle_alpha   90.00
_cell.angle_beta   90.00
_cell.angle_gamma   90.00
#
_symmetry.space_group_name_H-M   'P 1'
#
loop_
_entity.id
_entity.type
_entity.pdbx_description
1 polymer ?
#
loop_
_entity_poly.entity_id
_entity_poly.type
_entity_poly.pdbx_seq_one_letter_code
_entity_poly.pdbx_strand_id
1 'polypeptide(L)'
;MSEEISSVTLPAWLKADLFEKLLNERFGNRYVGIKAFKPVAGLKPGENYSTIMLRLHFEVELKDHAIENVSYMLKTPHDFELYREILKKNNMFEVERDVFLQVKPELENMYKDVGLDVTFGAKAYEIDVPDNYVLLQDLGPFGFKNVDRLEGLDTAHTKSVLKKMAQWHAASANRIHLKGPYTQNYLQPTYADTMKENIEQVAETLGKYLLKCLPLYEGFEEYSEAVFKQGHRP
;
A
#
# COMPACT_ATOMS: atom_id res chain seq x y z
N MET A 1 4.09 -20.08 -25.13
CA MET A 1 4.73 -19.67 -23.87
C MET A 1 3.59 -19.43 -22.90
N SER A 2 3.29 -20.44 -22.09
CA SER A 2 2.20 -20.42 -21.11
C SER A 2 2.49 -19.34 -20.07
N GLU A 3 1.57 -18.40 -19.90
CA GLU A 3 1.60 -17.43 -18.80
C GLU A 3 1.60 -18.22 -17.48
N GLU A 4 2.76 -18.28 -16.82
CA GLU A 4 2.81 -18.66 -15.42
C GLU A 4 2.07 -17.56 -14.65
N ILE A 5 0.80 -17.83 -14.31
CA ILE A 5 0.05 -17.06 -13.33
C ILE A 5 0.83 -17.23 -12.02
N SER A 6 1.65 -16.23 -11.69
CA SER A 6 2.26 -16.07 -10.37
C SER A 6 1.16 -16.25 -9.32
N SER A 7 1.18 -17.39 -8.63
CA SER A 7 0.23 -17.67 -7.56
C SER A 7 0.63 -16.81 -6.36
N VAL A 8 -0.10 -15.72 -6.14
CA VAL A 8 0.05 -14.94 -4.91
C VAL A 8 -0.52 -15.74 -3.75
N THR A 9 0.32 -16.05 -2.76
CA THR A 9 -0.14 -16.67 -1.51
C THR A 9 -1.11 -15.74 -0.81
N LEU A 10 -2.34 -16.22 -0.60
CA LEU A 10 -3.38 -15.46 0.09
C LEU A 10 -3.28 -15.69 1.60
N PRO A 11 -3.51 -14.66 2.44
CA PRO A 11 -3.58 -14.85 3.88
C PRO A 11 -4.71 -15.81 4.24
N ALA A 12 -4.46 -16.73 5.18
CA ALA A 12 -5.43 -17.76 5.57
C ALA A 12 -6.73 -17.17 6.18
N TRP A 13 -6.65 -15.96 6.74
CA TRP A 13 -7.81 -15.26 7.30
C TRP A 13 -8.69 -14.61 6.24
N LEU A 14 -8.20 -14.41 5.00
CA LEU A 14 -8.92 -13.65 3.98
C LEU A 14 -10.11 -14.42 3.42
N LYS A 15 -11.32 -13.98 3.79
CA LYS A 15 -12.59 -14.58 3.38
C LYS A 15 -13.63 -13.50 3.07
N ALA A 16 -14.64 -13.86 2.26
CA ALA A 16 -15.65 -12.92 1.76
C ALA A 16 -16.52 -12.31 2.88
N ASP A 17 -16.88 -13.12 3.87
CA ASP A 17 -17.73 -12.77 5.01
C ASP A 17 -17.21 -11.58 5.83
N LEU A 18 -15.90 -11.36 5.85
CA LEU A 18 -15.26 -10.22 6.50
C LEU A 18 -15.68 -8.86 5.91
N PHE A 19 -16.18 -8.85 4.66
CA PHE A 19 -16.55 -7.63 3.94
C PHE A 19 -18.06 -7.36 3.93
N GLU A 20 -18.88 -8.24 4.52
CA GLU A 20 -20.34 -8.13 4.55
C GLU A 20 -20.78 -6.80 5.16
N LYS A 21 -20.20 -6.42 6.32
CA LYS A 21 -20.50 -5.14 6.98
C LYS A 21 -20.15 -3.95 6.10
N LEU A 22 -18.95 -3.95 5.51
CA LEU A 22 -18.47 -2.87 4.64
C LEU A 22 -19.38 -2.69 3.41
N LEU A 23 -19.78 -3.80 2.78
CA LEU A 23 -20.63 -3.76 1.59
C LEU A 23 -22.08 -3.40 1.95
N ASN A 24 -22.56 -3.83 3.11
CA ASN A 24 -23.84 -3.39 3.65
C ASN A 24 -23.86 -1.88 3.88
N GLU A 25 -22.81 -1.29 4.47
CA GLU A 25 -22.69 0.16 4.66
C GLU A 25 -22.67 0.92 3.33
N ARG A 26 -22.01 0.36 2.30
CA ARG A 26 -21.93 0.96 0.96
C ARG A 26 -23.27 0.97 0.22
N PHE A 27 -23.99 -0.15 0.22
CA PHE A 27 -25.22 -0.32 -0.57
C PHE A 27 -26.50 -0.06 0.24
N GLY A 28 -26.37 0.05 1.56
CA GLY A 28 -27.45 0.32 2.50
C GLY A 28 -28.55 -0.72 2.42
N ASN A 29 -29.80 -0.23 2.44
CA ASN A 29 -30.98 -1.08 2.40
C ASN A 29 -31.14 -1.89 1.11
N ARG A 30 -30.32 -1.69 0.07
CA ARG A 30 -30.35 -2.46 -1.18
C ARG A 30 -29.48 -3.70 -1.13
N TYR A 31 -28.55 -3.80 -0.18
CA TYR A 31 -27.64 -4.92 -0.06
C TYR A 31 -28.36 -6.24 0.22
N VAL A 32 -27.99 -7.31 -0.49
CA VAL A 32 -28.47 -8.68 -0.22
C VAL A 32 -27.33 -9.57 0.24
N GLY A 33 -26.21 -9.58 -0.47
CA GLY A 33 -25.05 -10.41 -0.09
C GLY A 33 -23.99 -10.50 -1.18
N ILE A 34 -22.86 -11.14 -0.84
CA ILE A 34 -21.77 -11.42 -1.78
C ILE A 34 -22.08 -12.70 -2.57
N LYS A 35 -22.04 -12.64 -3.90
CA LYS A 35 -22.20 -13.79 -4.80
C LYS A 35 -20.88 -14.41 -5.21
N ALA A 36 -19.88 -13.58 -5.48
CA ALA A 36 -18.54 -14.02 -5.82
C ALA A 36 -17.51 -13.14 -5.12
N PHE A 37 -16.42 -13.77 -4.69
CA PHE A 37 -15.26 -13.11 -4.11
C PHE A 37 -14.00 -13.68 -4.76
N LYS A 38 -13.23 -12.81 -5.42
CA LYS A 38 -12.04 -13.20 -6.16
C LYS A 38 -10.87 -12.27 -5.83
N PRO A 39 -10.04 -12.62 -4.84
CA PRO A 39 -8.75 -11.97 -4.62
C PRO A 39 -7.78 -12.33 -5.75
N VAL A 40 -7.07 -11.33 -6.26
CA VAL A 40 -5.99 -11.49 -7.27
C VAL A 40 -4.78 -10.64 -6.87
N ALA A 41 -3.63 -10.90 -7.49
CA ALA A 41 -2.45 -10.05 -7.37
C ALA A 41 -2.82 -8.59 -7.72
N GLY A 42 -2.56 -7.66 -6.81
CA GLY A 42 -2.82 -6.23 -7.04
C GLY A 42 -1.71 -5.53 -7.83
N LEU A 43 -0.53 -6.15 -7.90
CA LEU A 43 0.69 -5.62 -8.51
C LEU A 43 1.33 -6.66 -9.41
N LYS A 44 2.23 -6.23 -10.30
CA LYS A 44 2.98 -7.15 -11.16
C LYS A 44 3.96 -7.98 -10.31
N PRO A 45 4.34 -9.19 -10.76
CA PRO A 45 5.38 -9.98 -10.09
C PRO A 45 6.65 -9.15 -9.85
N GLY A 46 7.19 -9.21 -8.63
CA GLY A 46 8.39 -8.47 -8.24
C GLY A 46 8.15 -7.07 -7.65
N GLU A 47 6.91 -6.56 -7.64
CA GLU A 47 6.57 -5.27 -7.00
C GLU A 47 6.17 -5.42 -5.51
N ASN A 48 6.02 -6.66 -5.02
CA ASN A 48 5.71 -6.99 -3.64
C ASN A 48 6.99 -7.35 -2.86
N TYR A 49 7.60 -6.37 -2.17
CA TYR A 49 8.84 -6.59 -1.41
C TYR A 49 8.55 -7.13 0.00
N SER A 50 8.03 -6.28 0.89
CA SER A 50 7.82 -6.61 2.32
C SER A 50 6.36 -6.91 2.68
N THR A 51 5.44 -6.65 1.76
CA THR A 51 3.98 -6.83 1.96
C THR A 51 3.35 -7.44 0.73
N ILE A 52 2.19 -8.08 0.91
CA ILE A 52 1.37 -8.59 -0.18
C ILE A 52 0.33 -7.52 -0.53
N MET A 53 0.22 -7.18 -1.81
CA MET A 53 -0.83 -6.31 -2.34
C MET A 53 -1.82 -7.14 -3.17
N LEU A 54 -3.08 -7.13 -2.77
CA LEU A 54 -4.18 -7.84 -3.42
C LEU A 54 -5.20 -6.86 -3.97
N ARG A 55 -5.74 -7.16 -5.15
CA ARG A 55 -6.99 -6.56 -5.61
C ARG A 55 -8.11 -7.55 -5.31
N LEU A 56 -9.10 -7.10 -4.56
CA LEU A 56 -10.23 -7.90 -4.12
C LEU A 56 -11.43 -7.58 -5.02
N HIS A 57 -11.89 -8.54 -5.82
CA HIS A 57 -13.10 -8.38 -6.62
C HIS A 57 -14.32 -9.02 -5.94
N PHE A 58 -15.44 -8.30 -5.98
CA PHE A 58 -16.72 -8.72 -5.43
C PHE A 58 -17.82 -8.59 -6.47
N GLU A 59 -18.66 -9.61 -6.58
CA GLU A 59 -19.99 -9.51 -7.19
C GLU A 59 -21.01 -9.44 -6.06
N VAL A 60 -21.75 -8.34 -5.98
CA VAL A 60 -22.71 -8.07 -4.91
C VAL A 60 -24.13 -8.10 -5.46
N GLU A 61 -24.99 -8.93 -4.88
CA GLU A 61 -26.41 -8.93 -5.20
C GLU A 61 -27.13 -7.81 -4.45
N LEU A 62 -28.00 -7.10 -5.17
CA LEU A 62 -28.92 -6.11 -4.65
C LEU A 62 -30.37 -6.63 -4.66
N LYS A 63 -31.26 -5.93 -3.93
CA LYS A 63 -32.68 -6.33 -3.76
C LYS A 63 -33.49 -6.37 -5.05
N ASP A 64 -33.08 -5.66 -6.08
CA ASP A 64 -33.66 -5.69 -7.43
C ASP A 64 -33.05 -6.80 -8.30
N HIS A 65 -32.28 -7.72 -7.71
CA HIS A 65 -31.50 -8.77 -8.36
C HIS A 65 -30.40 -8.25 -9.29
N ALA A 66 -30.06 -6.96 -9.23
CA ALA A 66 -28.89 -6.44 -9.91
C ALA A 66 -27.60 -6.99 -9.26
N ILE A 67 -26.58 -7.20 -10.09
CA ILE A 67 -25.24 -7.57 -9.65
C ILE A 67 -24.31 -6.37 -9.85
N GLU A 68 -23.78 -5.85 -8.74
CA GLU A 68 -22.79 -4.78 -8.73
C GLU A 68 -21.38 -5.35 -8.61
N ASN A 69 -20.49 -4.90 -9.50
CA ASN A 69 -19.08 -5.27 -9.46
C ASN A 69 -18.30 -4.22 -8.67
N VAL A 70 -17.69 -4.66 -7.57
CA VAL A 70 -16.93 -3.79 -6.67
C VAL A 70 -15.52 -4.33 -6.48
N SER A 71 -14.55 -3.43 -6.35
CA SER A 71 -13.20 -3.80 -5.98
C SER A 71 -12.58 -2.90 -4.91
N TYR A 72 -11.66 -3.51 -4.16
CA TYR A 72 -10.83 -2.85 -3.15
C TYR A 72 -9.37 -3.31 -3.29
N MET A 73 -8.44 -2.49 -2.80
CA MET A 73 -7.03 -2.85 -2.70
C MET A 73 -6.71 -3.19 -1.25
N LEU A 74 -6.20 -4.40 -1.01
CA LEU A 74 -5.81 -4.88 0.31
C LEU A 74 -4.30 -5.05 0.37
N LYS A 75 -3.67 -4.29 1.28
CA LYS A 75 -2.29 -4.51 1.70
C LYS A 75 -2.28 -5.32 2.99
N THR A 76 -1.44 -6.35 3.06
CA THR A 76 -1.31 -7.25 4.22
C THR A 76 0.16 -7.65 4.39
N PRO A 77 0.64 -7.92 5.62
CA PRO A 77 2.00 -8.40 5.82
C PRO A 77 2.25 -9.72 5.08
N HIS A 78 3.50 -9.97 4.74
CA HIS A 78 3.95 -11.27 4.25
C HIS A 78 4.04 -12.26 5.42
N ASP A 79 3.87 -13.55 5.17
CA ASP A 79 4.01 -14.61 6.19
C ASP A 79 5.47 -14.93 6.58
N PHE A 80 6.44 -14.15 6.07
CA PHE A 80 7.84 -14.36 6.40
C PHE A 80 8.17 -13.59 7.68
N GLU A 81 8.59 -14.30 8.72
CA GLU A 81 8.73 -13.77 10.08
C GLU A 81 9.64 -12.53 10.13
N LEU A 82 10.77 -12.56 9.43
CA LEU A 82 11.69 -11.42 9.37
C LEU A 82 11.00 -10.13 8.89
N TYR A 83 10.14 -10.23 7.88
CA TYR A 83 9.38 -9.06 7.41
C TYR A 83 8.35 -8.62 8.44
N ARG A 84 7.65 -9.55 9.10
CA ARG A 84 6.69 -9.23 10.16
C ARG A 84 7.36 -8.50 11.33
N GLU A 85 8.53 -8.94 11.76
CA GLU A 85 9.30 -8.29 12.83
C GLU A 85 9.71 -6.86 12.46
N ILE A 86 10.21 -6.65 11.24
CA ILE A 86 10.60 -5.32 10.74
C ILE A 86 9.39 -4.39 10.67
N LEU A 87 8.27 -4.89 10.12
CA LEU A 87 7.02 -4.13 10.00
C LEU A 87 6.47 -3.72 11.37
N LYS A 88 6.52 -4.63 12.35
CA LYS A 88 6.08 -4.41 13.72
C LYS A 88 6.98 -3.42 14.46
N LYS A 89 8.31 -3.57 14.38
CA LYS A 89 9.25 -2.63 15.03
C LYS A 89 9.09 -1.19 14.54
N ASN A 90 8.67 -1.01 13.29
CA ASN A 90 8.44 0.30 12.68
C ASN A 90 7.00 0.81 12.79
N ASN A 91 6.09 0.06 13.44
CA ASN A 91 4.65 0.37 13.50
C ASN A 91 4.06 0.71 12.12
N MET A 92 4.55 0.06 11.06
CA MET A 92 4.35 0.55 9.69
C MET A 92 2.87 0.51 9.29
N PHE A 93 2.17 -0.58 9.64
CA PHE A 93 0.74 -0.72 9.37
C PHE A 93 -0.11 0.20 10.25
N GLU A 94 0.26 0.41 11.53
CA GLU A 94 -0.46 1.33 12.43
C GLU A 94 -0.37 2.76 11.89
N VAL A 95 0.84 3.21 11.55
CA VAL A 95 1.09 4.54 10.98
C VAL A 95 0.34 4.72 9.66
N GLU A 96 0.45 3.76 8.73
CA GLU A 96 -0.20 3.83 7.42
C GLU A 96 -1.73 3.89 7.56
N ARG A 97 -2.32 3.04 8.42
CA ARG A 97 -3.76 3.06 8.69
C ARG A 97 -4.19 4.39 9.27
N ASP A 98 -3.51 4.90 10.30
CA ASP A 98 -3.91 6.17 10.92
C ASP A 98 -3.77 7.34 9.94
N VAL A 99 -2.75 7.34 9.06
CA VAL A 99 -2.63 8.36 8.01
C VAL A 99 -3.86 8.32 7.09
N PHE A 100 -4.29 7.14 6.65
CA PHE A 100 -5.41 7.02 5.74
C PHE A 100 -6.79 7.23 6.38
N LEU A 101 -6.97 6.81 7.64
CA LEU A 101 -8.25 6.82 8.35
C LEU A 101 -8.47 8.09 9.19
N GLN A 102 -7.40 8.76 9.64
CA GLN A 102 -7.49 9.92 10.53
C GLN A 102 -6.85 11.16 9.91
N VAL A 103 -5.55 11.12 9.60
CA VAL A 103 -4.81 12.32 9.17
C VAL A 103 -5.31 12.83 7.83
N LYS A 104 -5.41 11.97 6.81
CA LYS A 104 -5.86 12.37 5.47
C LYS A 104 -7.28 12.96 5.53
N PRO A 105 -8.31 12.32 6.13
CA PRO A 105 -9.63 12.94 6.27
C PRO A 105 -9.61 14.25 7.05
N GLU A 106 -8.80 14.37 8.11
CA GLU A 106 -8.63 15.63 8.86
C GLU A 106 -8.12 16.75 7.94
N LEU A 107 -7.07 16.50 7.15
CA LEU A 107 -6.52 17.49 6.23
C LEU A 107 -7.50 17.84 5.09
N GLU A 108 -8.23 16.87 4.55
CA GLU A 108 -9.28 17.11 3.55
C GLU A 108 -10.42 17.97 4.15
N ASN A 109 -10.81 17.73 5.40
CA ASN A 109 -11.84 18.51 6.07
C ASN A 109 -11.41 19.95 6.36
N MET A 110 -10.13 20.18 6.70
CA MET A 110 -9.62 21.55 6.87
C MET A 110 -9.77 22.40 5.59
N TYR A 111 -9.67 21.78 4.40
CA TYR A 111 -9.97 22.46 3.14
C TYR A 111 -11.48 22.69 2.95
N LYS A 112 -12.30 21.69 3.29
CA LYS A 112 -13.77 21.81 3.18
C LYS A 112 -14.33 22.91 4.08
N ASP A 113 -13.78 23.08 5.28
CA ASP A 113 -14.18 24.11 6.25
C ASP A 113 -14.01 25.54 5.70
N VAL A 114 -13.08 25.72 4.75
CA VAL A 114 -12.87 26.99 4.04
C VAL A 114 -13.46 27.00 2.62
N GLY A 115 -14.34 26.05 2.31
CA GLY A 115 -15.09 25.99 1.05
C GLY A 115 -14.31 25.39 -0.13
N LEU A 116 -13.20 24.68 0.11
CA LEU A 116 -12.41 24.02 -0.92
C LEU A 116 -12.59 22.50 -0.87
N ASP A 117 -12.98 21.91 -2.01
CA ASP A 117 -13.07 20.45 -2.13
C ASP A 117 -11.73 19.87 -2.60
N VAL A 118 -10.97 19.31 -1.67
CA VAL A 118 -9.64 18.71 -1.91
C VAL A 118 -9.65 17.26 -1.46
N THR A 119 -9.42 16.36 -2.41
CA THR A 119 -9.18 14.93 -2.16
C THR A 119 -7.72 14.59 -2.45
N PHE A 120 -7.05 13.88 -1.55
CA PHE A 120 -5.63 13.52 -1.69
C PHE A 120 -5.40 12.12 -2.24
N GLY A 121 -6.36 11.21 -2.09
CA GLY A 121 -6.21 9.85 -2.60
C GLY A 121 -7.37 8.94 -2.25
N ALA A 122 -7.13 7.63 -2.39
CA ALA A 122 -8.09 6.57 -2.13
C ALA A 122 -8.74 6.70 -0.75
N LYS A 123 -10.04 6.45 -0.66
CA LYS A 123 -10.71 6.21 0.63
C LYS A 123 -10.13 4.96 1.28
N ALA A 124 -10.11 4.94 2.60
CA ALA A 124 -9.73 3.77 3.37
C ALA A 124 -10.93 3.24 4.13
N TYR A 125 -10.88 1.95 4.43
CA TYR A 125 -12.00 1.20 5.00
C TYR A 125 -11.49 0.31 6.13
N GLU A 126 -12.37 0.04 7.08
CA GLU A 126 -12.09 -0.84 8.21
C GLU A 126 -12.94 -2.10 8.14
N ILE A 127 -12.29 -3.22 8.44
CA ILE A 127 -12.85 -4.55 8.63
C ILE A 127 -12.30 -5.13 9.94
N ASP A 128 -13.06 -6.01 10.57
CA ASP A 128 -12.67 -6.67 11.81
C ASP A 128 -11.94 -7.97 11.47
N VAL A 129 -10.61 -7.98 11.61
CA VAL A 129 -9.73 -9.06 11.17
C VAL A 129 -8.58 -9.29 12.17
N PRO A 130 -8.03 -10.52 12.23
CA PRO A 130 -7.06 -10.88 13.26
C PRO A 130 -5.62 -10.41 12.99
N ASP A 131 -5.32 -9.82 11.83
CA ASP A 131 -3.96 -9.44 11.42
C ASP A 131 -3.92 -7.98 10.92
N ASN A 132 -2.72 -7.44 10.75
CA ASN A 132 -2.50 -6.10 10.22
C ASN A 132 -2.91 -6.01 8.75
N TYR A 133 -3.51 -4.88 8.36
CA TYR A 133 -3.89 -4.64 6.97
C TYR A 133 -4.05 -3.15 6.68
N VAL A 134 -4.11 -2.79 5.39
CA VAL A 134 -4.65 -1.51 4.92
C VAL A 134 -5.60 -1.81 3.78
N LEU A 135 -6.87 -1.45 3.94
CA LEU A 135 -7.91 -1.65 2.92
C LEU A 135 -8.28 -0.31 2.29
N LEU A 136 -8.03 -0.18 1.00
CA LEU A 136 -8.22 1.05 0.24
C LEU A 136 -9.23 0.89 -0.89
N GLN A 137 -9.81 2.00 -1.28
CA GLN A 137 -10.59 2.13 -2.51
C GLN A 137 -9.71 1.73 -3.69
N ASP A 138 -10.25 0.86 -4.55
CA ASP A 138 -9.63 0.61 -5.83
C ASP A 138 -9.84 1.81 -6.76
N LEU A 139 -8.74 2.47 -7.13
CA LEU A 139 -8.75 3.62 -8.03
C LEU A 139 -8.71 3.22 -9.51
N GLY A 140 -8.43 1.95 -9.83
CA GLY A 140 -8.36 1.48 -11.22
C GLY A 140 -9.64 1.70 -12.02
N PRO A 141 -10.83 1.40 -11.48
CA PRO A 141 -12.11 1.70 -12.13
C PRO A 141 -12.33 3.19 -12.45
N PHE A 142 -11.60 4.09 -11.78
CA PHE A 142 -11.64 5.53 -12.02
C PHE A 142 -10.58 6.01 -13.02
N GLY A 143 -9.88 5.07 -13.69
CA GLY A 143 -8.88 5.37 -14.72
C GLY A 143 -7.48 5.67 -14.19
N PHE A 144 -7.24 5.52 -12.87
CA PHE A 144 -5.91 5.68 -12.30
C PHE A 144 -5.01 4.50 -12.68
N LYS A 145 -3.75 4.81 -12.98
CA LYS A 145 -2.71 3.83 -13.32
C LYS A 145 -1.37 4.24 -12.72
N ASN A 146 -0.52 3.27 -12.48
CA ASN A 146 0.88 3.54 -12.16
C ASN A 146 1.58 4.11 -13.40
N VAL A 147 2.42 5.11 -13.17
CA VAL A 147 3.26 5.73 -14.20
C VAL A 147 4.51 4.89 -14.37
N ASP A 148 4.99 4.75 -15.60
CA ASP A 148 6.29 4.12 -15.82
C ASP A 148 7.38 5.00 -15.20
N ARG A 149 8.09 4.46 -14.21
CA ARG A 149 9.13 5.19 -13.48
C ARG A 149 10.30 5.62 -14.37
N LEU A 150 10.52 4.94 -15.51
CA LEU A 150 11.58 5.27 -16.46
C LEU A 150 11.17 6.42 -17.39
N GLU A 151 9.89 6.50 -17.73
CA GLU A 151 9.35 7.59 -18.56
C GLU A 151 9.03 8.85 -17.73
N GLY A 152 8.59 8.66 -16.49
CA GLY A 152 8.18 9.73 -15.60
C GLY A 152 6.80 10.32 -15.93
N LEU A 153 6.46 11.42 -15.24
CA LEU A 153 5.20 12.14 -15.43
C LEU A 153 5.32 13.17 -16.56
N ASP A 154 4.27 13.31 -17.37
CA ASP A 154 4.16 14.47 -18.25
C ASP A 154 3.95 15.78 -17.46
N THR A 155 4.05 16.92 -18.14
CA THR A 155 3.95 18.24 -17.51
C THR A 155 2.60 18.48 -16.83
N ALA A 156 1.49 17.98 -17.39
CA ALA A 156 0.16 18.20 -16.83
C ALA A 156 -0.02 17.42 -15.53
N HIS A 157 0.36 16.14 -15.52
CA HIS A 157 0.31 15.31 -14.33
C HIS A 157 1.31 15.77 -13.27
N THR A 158 2.51 16.19 -13.67
CA THR A 158 3.51 16.77 -12.75
C THR A 158 2.95 17.99 -12.01
N LYS A 159 2.32 18.93 -12.73
CA LYS A 159 1.68 20.10 -12.11
C LYS A 159 0.55 19.69 -11.15
N SER A 160 -0.23 18.66 -11.49
CA SER A 160 -1.29 18.13 -10.62
C SER A 160 -0.73 17.55 -9.33
N VAL A 161 0.31 16.72 -9.42
CA VAL A 161 1.00 16.14 -8.25
C VAL A 161 1.62 17.23 -7.38
N LEU A 162 2.36 18.18 -7.97
CA LEU A 162 2.96 19.29 -7.23
C LEU A 162 1.90 20.14 -6.52
N LYS A 163 0.76 20.40 -7.17
CA LYS A 163 -0.37 21.10 -6.53
C LYS A 163 -0.89 20.33 -5.32
N LYS A 164 -1.09 19.01 -5.44
CA LYS A 164 -1.55 18.16 -4.33
C LYS A 164 -0.53 18.10 -3.20
N MET A 165 0.77 18.00 -3.51
CA MET A 165 1.83 18.04 -2.50
C MET A 165 1.88 19.39 -1.77
N ALA A 166 1.77 20.51 -2.50
CA ALA A 166 1.71 21.83 -1.90
C ALA A 166 0.49 21.97 -0.98
N GLN A 167 -0.68 21.47 -1.41
CA GLN A 167 -1.88 21.45 -0.58
C GLN A 167 -1.71 20.58 0.68
N TRP A 168 -1.10 19.41 0.54
CA TRP A 168 -0.83 18.52 1.68
C TRP A 168 0.10 19.18 2.69
N HIS A 169 1.23 19.74 2.23
CA HIS A 169 2.19 20.45 3.08
C HIS A 169 1.57 21.67 3.79
N ALA A 170 0.78 22.47 3.06
CA ALA A 170 0.12 23.63 3.66
C ALA A 170 -0.87 23.23 4.76
N ALA A 171 -1.69 22.21 4.51
CA ALA A 171 -2.66 21.73 5.49
C ALA A 171 -1.99 21.07 6.70
N SER A 172 -0.97 20.23 6.48
CA SER A 172 -0.28 19.56 7.59
C SER A 172 0.51 20.53 8.48
N ALA A 173 1.16 21.54 7.89
CA ALA A 173 1.83 22.59 8.66
C ALA A 173 0.83 23.44 9.46
N ASN A 174 -0.28 23.83 8.83
CA ASN A 174 -1.32 24.58 9.52
C ASN A 174 -1.99 23.75 10.64
N ARG A 175 -2.21 22.44 10.41
CA ARG A 175 -2.71 21.52 11.44
C ARG A 175 -1.79 21.53 12.66
N ILE A 176 -0.48 21.45 12.46
CA ILE A 176 0.49 21.50 13.55
C ILE A 176 0.43 22.85 14.28
N HIS A 177 0.33 23.95 13.54
CA HIS A 177 0.20 25.28 14.14
C HIS A 177 -1.04 25.40 15.03
N LEU A 178 -2.18 24.86 14.59
CA LEU A 178 -3.47 24.97 15.30
C LEU A 178 -3.65 23.95 16.42
N LYS A 179 -3.16 22.71 16.24
CA LYS A 179 -3.45 21.56 17.13
C LYS A 179 -2.21 21.03 17.84
N GLY A 180 -1.03 21.57 17.55
CA GLY A 180 0.24 21.07 18.07
C GLY A 180 0.77 19.85 17.30
N PRO A 181 1.88 19.26 17.78
CA PRO A 181 2.50 18.11 17.14
C PRO A 181 1.57 16.89 17.10
N TYR A 182 1.85 15.97 16.19
CA TYR A 182 1.17 14.68 16.24
C TYR A 182 1.63 13.88 17.46
N THR A 183 0.69 13.25 18.14
CA THR A 183 0.92 12.48 19.38
C THR A 183 1.22 11.01 19.13
N GLN A 184 0.98 10.52 17.91
CA GLN A 184 1.26 9.16 17.46
C GLN A 184 2.75 8.94 17.11
N ASN A 185 3.11 7.68 16.84
CA ASN A 185 4.45 7.21 16.47
C ASN A 185 5.00 7.77 15.14
N TYR A 186 4.38 8.78 14.53
CA TYR A 186 4.81 9.34 13.24
C TYR A 186 6.18 10.02 13.29
N LEU A 187 6.61 10.46 14.47
CA LEU A 187 7.88 11.15 14.65
C LEU A 187 9.04 10.17 14.94
N GLN A 188 8.76 8.87 15.01
CA GLN A 188 9.80 7.86 15.18
C GLN A 188 10.52 7.63 13.85
N PRO A 189 11.86 7.78 13.79
CA PRO A 189 12.60 7.54 12.57
C PRO A 189 12.51 6.06 12.16
N THR A 190 12.06 5.81 10.93
CA THR A 190 11.97 4.46 10.34
C THR A 190 13.35 3.79 10.19
N TYR A 191 14.41 4.60 10.14
CA TYR A 191 15.80 4.15 10.03
C TYR A 191 16.61 4.75 11.18
N ALA A 192 16.53 4.11 12.34
CA ALA A 192 17.37 4.40 13.50
C ALA A 192 18.50 3.37 13.64
N ASP A 193 19.52 3.66 14.44
CA ASP A 193 20.61 2.73 14.72
C ASP A 193 20.11 1.38 15.28
N THR A 194 18.96 1.38 15.96
CA THR A 194 18.28 0.19 16.47
C THR A 194 17.79 -0.76 15.37
N MET A 195 17.72 -0.31 14.13
CA MET A 195 17.30 -1.09 12.96
C MET A 195 18.48 -1.68 12.18
N LYS A 196 19.73 -1.35 12.56
CA LYS A 196 20.94 -1.73 11.83
C LYS A 196 21.04 -3.24 11.60
N GLU A 197 20.86 -4.05 12.64
CA GLU A 197 20.95 -5.52 12.53
C GLU A 197 19.90 -6.10 11.55
N ASN A 198 18.67 -5.58 11.61
CA ASN A 198 17.61 -6.00 10.68
C ASN A 198 17.94 -5.60 9.23
N ILE A 199 18.48 -4.40 9.02
CA ILE A 199 18.90 -3.91 7.69
C ILE A 199 20.04 -4.76 7.15
N GLU A 200 21.01 -5.12 7.99
CA GLU A 200 22.12 -6.00 7.63
C GLU A 200 21.62 -7.39 7.21
N GLN A 201 20.67 -7.98 7.95
CA GLN A 201 20.07 -9.27 7.59
C GLN A 201 19.30 -9.21 6.26
N VAL A 202 18.53 -8.14 6.03
CA VAL A 202 17.83 -7.92 4.75
C VAL A 202 18.84 -7.73 3.62
N ALA A 203 19.88 -6.94 3.83
CA ALA A 203 20.93 -6.70 2.84
C ALA A 203 21.70 -7.98 2.52
N GLU A 204 22.01 -8.82 3.50
CA GLU A 204 22.66 -10.12 3.29
C GLU A 204 21.77 -11.06 2.47
N THR A 205 20.48 -11.14 2.82
CA THR A 205 19.50 -11.98 2.13
C THR A 205 19.31 -11.55 0.69
N LEU A 206 19.01 -10.26 0.46
CA LEU A 206 18.82 -9.71 -0.89
C LEU A 206 20.13 -9.69 -1.69
N GLY A 207 21.26 -9.44 -1.02
CA GLY A 207 22.59 -9.45 -1.62
C GLY A 207 22.93 -10.80 -2.24
N LYS A 208 22.61 -11.92 -1.58
CA LYS A 208 22.81 -13.27 -2.15
C LYS A 208 22.06 -13.46 -3.47
N TYR A 209 20.81 -12.99 -3.55
CA TYR A 209 20.03 -13.04 -4.78
C TYR A 209 20.56 -12.09 -5.84
N LEU A 210 20.96 -10.87 -5.45
CA LEU A 210 21.59 -9.91 -6.35
C LEU A 210 22.84 -10.50 -6.99
N LEU A 211 23.75 -11.08 -6.19
CA LEU A 211 24.98 -11.71 -6.70
C LEU A 211 24.69 -12.86 -7.66
N LYS A 212 23.64 -13.65 -7.41
CA LYS A 212 23.20 -14.72 -8.30
C LYS A 212 22.65 -14.20 -9.63
N CYS A 213 21.94 -13.07 -9.59
CA CYS A 213 21.34 -12.43 -10.76
C CYS A 213 22.29 -11.48 -11.50
N LEU A 214 23.40 -11.07 -10.87
CA LEU A 214 24.35 -10.09 -11.41
C LEU A 214 24.83 -10.41 -12.83
N PRO A 215 25.14 -11.68 -13.20
CA PRO A 215 25.57 -12.00 -14.55
C PRO A 215 24.50 -11.83 -15.64
N LEU A 216 23.24 -11.56 -15.27
CA LEU A 216 22.14 -11.30 -16.20
C LEU A 216 22.07 -9.84 -16.65
N TYR A 217 22.81 -8.94 -16.01
CA TYR A 217 22.82 -7.52 -16.33
C TYR A 217 23.88 -7.21 -17.38
N GLU A 218 23.52 -6.45 -18.40
CA GLU A 218 24.48 -6.00 -19.42
C GLU A 218 25.52 -5.07 -18.77
N GLY A 219 26.81 -5.31 -19.03
CA GLY A 219 27.93 -4.52 -18.49
C GLY A 219 28.27 -4.82 -17.03
N PHE A 220 27.76 -5.92 -16.45
CA PHE A 220 28.00 -6.25 -15.04
C PHE A 220 29.49 -6.43 -14.71
N GLU A 221 30.32 -6.80 -15.69
CA GLU A 221 31.74 -6.99 -15.53
C GLU A 221 32.43 -5.72 -14.98
N GLU A 222 31.98 -4.52 -15.39
CA GLU A 222 32.58 -3.24 -15.02
C GLU A 222 32.45 -2.92 -13.52
N TYR A 223 31.44 -3.46 -12.85
CA TYR A 223 31.15 -3.19 -11.43
C TYR A 223 31.08 -4.45 -10.57
N SER A 224 31.23 -5.63 -11.16
CA SER A 224 31.17 -6.93 -10.49
C SER A 224 32.10 -7.01 -9.29
N GLU A 225 33.38 -6.65 -9.47
CA GLU A 225 34.39 -6.72 -8.41
C GLU A 225 34.06 -5.82 -7.20
N ALA A 226 33.48 -4.64 -7.46
CA ALA A 226 33.05 -3.72 -6.40
C ALA A 226 31.84 -4.26 -5.62
N VAL A 227 30.88 -4.89 -6.30
CA VAL A 227 29.70 -5.50 -5.70
C VAL A 227 30.07 -6.75 -4.89
N PHE A 228 30.94 -7.61 -5.41
CA PHE A 228 31.44 -8.79 -4.69
C PHE A 228 32.25 -8.42 -3.44
N LYS A 229 33.05 -7.33 -3.47
CA LYS A 229 33.79 -6.83 -2.30
C LYS A 229 32.88 -6.33 -1.17
N GLN A 230 31.68 -5.84 -1.47
CA GLN A 230 30.72 -5.41 -0.45
C GLN A 230 29.95 -6.58 0.16
N GLY A 231 29.66 -7.64 -0.61
CA GLY A 231 28.95 -8.82 -0.12
C GLY A 231 29.76 -9.76 0.79
N HIS A 232 31.03 -9.46 1.06
CA HIS A 232 31.95 -10.29 1.87
C HIS A 232 32.64 -9.50 2.99
N ARG A 233 32.14 -8.31 3.37
CA ARG A 233 32.62 -7.69 4.62
C ARG A 233 32.14 -8.52 5.81
N PRO A 234 33.05 -8.85 6.75
CA PRO A 234 32.72 -9.66 7.93
C PRO A 234 31.69 -8.97 8.83
#